data_AF-A0A251YWY6-F1
#
_entry.id   AF-A0A251YWY6-F1
#
_cell.length_a   1.000
_cell.length_b   1.000
_cell.length_c   1.000
_cell.angle_alpha   90.00
_cell.angle_beta   90.00
_cell.angle_gamma   90.00
#
_symmetry.space_group_name_H-M   'P 1'
#
loop_
_entity.id
_entity.type
_entity.pdbx_description
1 polymer ?
#
loop_
_entity_poly.entity_id
_entity_poly.type
_entity_poly.pdbx_seq_one_letter_code
_entity_poly.pdbx_strand_id
1 'polypeptide(L)'
;MQGFVDAGHELTAQVGDMDHVVVAVGSGGTMAGLAEALGPERVLGVHCGAVDDPRAVVAGFLAERSTGISADRLRIDADRVGTGYAHLTDEARAALTLVARTTGILLDPTYTSRAAAGLVAAVRDGPIGAEDRVVLWHSGGVPGLFGHAELGG
;
A
#
# COMPACT_ATOMS: atom_id res chain seq x y z
N MET A 1 7.71 -11.89 -5.66
CA MET A 1 6.76 -11.27 -6.59
C MET A 1 5.71 -12.25 -7.11
N GLN A 2 6.05 -13.42 -7.70
CA GLN A 2 5.06 -14.37 -8.23
C GLN A 2 3.88 -14.65 -7.29
N GLY A 3 4.13 -14.89 -6.00
CA GLY A 3 3.05 -15.13 -5.03
C GLY A 3 2.04 -13.98 -4.92
N PHE A 4 2.42 -12.72 -5.21
CA PHE A 4 1.49 -11.59 -5.25
C PHE A 4 0.79 -11.41 -6.60
N VAL A 5 1.34 -12.00 -7.68
CA VAL A 5 0.59 -12.15 -8.93
C VAL A 5 -0.55 -13.15 -8.70
N ASP A 6 -0.22 -14.30 -8.10
CA ASP A 6 -1.19 -15.34 -7.76
C ASP A 6 -2.25 -14.80 -6.79
N ALA A 7 -1.83 -14.07 -5.75
CA ALA A 7 -2.75 -13.44 -4.81
C ALA A 7 -3.65 -12.36 -5.45
N GLY A 8 -3.18 -11.66 -6.49
CA GLY A 8 -4.01 -10.74 -7.26
C GLY A 8 -5.11 -11.48 -8.04
N HIS A 9 -4.79 -12.63 -8.64
CA HIS A 9 -5.81 -13.47 -9.27
C HIS A 9 -6.80 -14.05 -8.26
N GLU A 10 -6.33 -14.48 -7.08
CA GLU A 10 -7.19 -14.92 -5.98
C GLU A 10 -8.14 -13.81 -5.52
N LEU A 11 -7.64 -12.58 -5.37
CA LEU A 11 -8.44 -11.42 -4.99
C LEU A 11 -9.59 -11.18 -5.99
N THR A 12 -9.29 -11.17 -7.28
CA THR A 12 -10.32 -11.03 -8.33
C THR A 12 -11.35 -12.16 -8.28
N ALA A 13 -10.91 -13.41 -8.04
CA ALA A 13 -11.82 -14.55 -7.94
C ALA A 13 -12.75 -14.48 -6.72
N GLN A 14 -12.28 -13.93 -5.59
CA GLN A 14 -13.03 -13.87 -4.34
C GLN A 14 -13.92 -12.62 -4.22
N VAL A 15 -13.40 -11.46 -4.62
CA VAL A 15 -14.04 -10.15 -4.41
C VAL A 15 -14.83 -9.71 -5.64
N GLY A 16 -14.43 -10.17 -6.83
CA GLY A 16 -15.00 -9.74 -8.11
C GLY A 16 -14.44 -8.39 -8.55
N ASP A 17 -15.28 -7.58 -9.20
CA ASP A 17 -14.86 -6.28 -9.72
C ASP A 17 -14.50 -5.30 -8.60
N MET A 18 -13.43 -4.53 -8.81
CA MET A 18 -12.87 -3.56 -7.88
C MET A 18 -12.12 -2.44 -8.62
N ASP A 19 -12.18 -1.24 -8.09
CA ASP A 19 -11.58 -0.06 -8.72
C ASP A 19 -10.14 0.15 -8.27
N HIS A 20 -9.87 -0.10 -6.98
CA HIS A 20 -8.59 0.22 -6.37
C HIS A 20 -8.10 -0.84 -5.38
N VAL A 21 -6.79 -1.09 -5.42
CA VAL A 21 -6.05 -1.80 -4.38
C VAL A 21 -4.97 -0.88 -3.83
N VAL A 22 -5.02 -0.56 -2.54
CA VAL A 22 -4.04 0.29 -1.87
C VAL A 22 -3.07 -0.58 -1.07
N VAL A 23 -1.77 -0.40 -1.28
CA VAL A 23 -0.73 -1.26 -0.72
C VAL A 23 0.50 -0.48 -0.27
N ALA A 24 1.14 -0.94 0.80
CA ALA A 24 2.41 -0.39 1.26
C ALA A 24 3.57 -0.76 0.31
N VAL A 25 4.45 0.20 0.02
CA VAL A 25 5.66 0.00 -0.79
C VAL A 25 6.90 0.08 0.11
N GLY A 26 7.41 -1.08 0.48
CA GLY A 26 8.73 -1.28 1.08
C GLY A 26 9.75 -1.65 0.00
N SER A 27 10.08 -2.94 -0.08
CA SER A 27 10.97 -3.49 -1.12
C SER A 27 10.35 -3.58 -2.52
N GLY A 28 9.07 -3.21 -2.70
CA GLY A 28 8.41 -3.11 -4.01
C GLY A 28 7.80 -4.40 -4.58
N GLY A 29 8.28 -5.59 -4.18
CA GLY A 29 7.84 -6.86 -4.79
C GLY A 29 6.35 -7.20 -4.63
N THR A 30 5.68 -6.71 -3.58
CA THR A 30 4.24 -6.85 -3.39
C THR A 30 3.45 -6.02 -4.39
N MET A 31 3.74 -4.72 -4.46
CA MET A 31 3.08 -3.82 -5.42
C MET A 31 3.31 -4.29 -6.86
N ALA A 32 4.53 -4.70 -7.19
CA ALA A 32 4.84 -5.20 -8.54
C ALA A 32 3.95 -6.39 -8.93
N GLY A 33 3.82 -7.40 -8.05
CA GLY A 33 2.99 -8.57 -8.34
C GLY A 33 1.51 -8.23 -8.50
N LEU A 34 0.98 -7.36 -7.63
CA LEU A 34 -0.40 -6.88 -7.74
C LEU A 34 -0.63 -6.06 -9.02
N ALA A 35 0.32 -5.20 -9.40
CA ALA A 35 0.22 -4.39 -10.62
C ALA A 35 0.25 -5.25 -11.89
N GLU A 36 1.05 -6.33 -11.91
CA GLU A 36 1.03 -7.31 -13.00
C GLU A 36 -0.32 -8.03 -13.11
N ALA A 37 -0.89 -8.48 -11.98
CA ALA A 37 -2.14 -9.24 -11.99
C ALA A 37 -3.40 -8.39 -12.23
N LEU A 38 -3.44 -7.17 -11.69
CA LEU A 38 -4.64 -6.34 -11.64
C LEU A 38 -4.60 -5.13 -12.59
N GLY A 39 -3.43 -4.83 -13.15
CA GLY A 39 -3.16 -3.62 -13.88
C GLY A 39 -2.62 -2.49 -12.99
N PRO A 40 -1.61 -1.73 -13.43
CA PRO A 40 -0.98 -0.66 -12.65
C PRO A 40 -1.95 0.50 -12.35
N GLU A 41 -3.00 0.66 -13.15
CA GLU A 41 -4.05 1.65 -12.95
C GLU A 41 -4.93 1.36 -11.73
N ARG A 42 -5.05 0.10 -11.30
CA ARG A 42 -5.84 -0.27 -10.12
C ARG A 42 -5.03 -0.22 -8.83
N VAL A 43 -3.70 -0.30 -8.90
CA VAL A 43 -2.85 -0.44 -7.71
C VAL A 43 -2.24 0.90 -7.31
N LEU A 44 -2.63 1.41 -6.14
CA LEU A 44 -2.01 2.56 -5.49
C LEU A 44 -0.98 2.09 -4.46
N GLY A 45 0.29 2.29 -4.77
CA GLY A 45 1.39 2.09 -3.81
C GLY A 45 1.59 3.29 -2.90
N VAL A 46 1.78 3.08 -1.61
CA VAL A 46 2.16 4.14 -0.65
C VAL A 46 3.57 3.89 -0.14
N HIS A 47 4.49 4.79 -0.46
CA HIS A 47 5.90 4.64 -0.14
C HIS A 47 6.13 4.69 1.38
N CYS A 48 6.84 3.71 1.89
CA CYS A 48 7.17 3.60 3.30
C CYS A 48 8.58 4.12 3.62
N GLY A 49 9.37 4.59 2.65
CA GLY A 49 10.73 5.10 2.85
C GLY A 49 11.84 4.04 2.87
N ALA A 50 11.52 2.78 2.55
CA ALA A 50 12.49 1.68 2.62
C ALA A 50 13.55 1.70 1.50
N VAL A 51 13.31 2.49 0.46
CA VAL A 51 14.14 2.62 -0.75
C VAL A 51 14.15 4.08 -1.20
N ASP A 52 15.19 4.50 -1.91
CA ASP A 52 15.30 5.90 -2.36
C ASP A 52 14.31 6.21 -3.49
N ASP A 53 14.18 5.29 -4.45
CA ASP A 53 13.25 5.42 -5.58
C ASP A 53 12.31 4.20 -5.65
N PRO A 54 11.12 4.27 -5.02
CA PRO A 54 10.16 3.17 -5.05
C PRO A 54 9.66 2.86 -6.46
N ARG A 55 9.60 3.87 -7.35
CA ARG A 55 9.09 3.69 -8.71
C ARG A 55 10.10 2.92 -9.56
N ALA A 56 11.38 3.26 -9.48
CA ALA A 56 12.43 2.51 -10.16
C ALA A 56 12.50 1.06 -9.64
N VAL A 57 12.40 0.84 -8.33
CA VAL A 57 12.41 -0.50 -7.73
C VAL A 57 11.25 -1.37 -8.23
N VAL A 58 10.02 -0.85 -8.18
CA VAL A 58 8.83 -1.59 -8.66
C VAL A 58 8.92 -1.85 -10.18
N ALA A 59 9.36 -0.86 -10.96
CA ALA A 59 9.56 -1.02 -12.40
C ALA A 59 10.64 -2.07 -12.73
N GLY A 60 11.69 -2.17 -11.92
CA GLY A 60 12.73 -3.20 -12.06
C GLY A 60 12.16 -4.61 -11.98
N PHE A 61 11.34 -4.90 -10.96
CA PHE A 61 10.65 -6.19 -10.83
C PHE A 61 9.75 -6.51 -12.03
N LEU A 62 9.02 -5.50 -12.53
CA LEU A 62 8.13 -5.65 -13.68
C LEU A 62 8.89 -5.88 -14.99
N ALA A 63 10.07 -5.26 -15.13
CA ALA A 63 10.95 -5.42 -16.28
C ALA A 63 11.62 -6.79 -16.31
N GLU A 64 12.08 -7.30 -15.16
CA GLU A 64 12.65 -8.66 -15.03
C GLU A 64 11.68 -9.75 -15.50
N ARG A 65 10.38 -9.47 -15.46
CA ARG A 65 9.31 -10.38 -15.89
C ARG A 65 8.75 -10.08 -17.28
N SER A 66 9.30 -9.09 -17.99
CA SER A 66 8.86 -8.69 -19.33
C SER A 66 7.36 -8.33 -19.41
N THR A 67 6.79 -7.75 -18.34
CA THR A 67 5.35 -7.42 -18.27
C THR A 67 4.92 -6.33 -19.27
N GLY A 68 5.87 -5.52 -19.75
CA GLY A 68 5.59 -4.35 -20.59
C GLY A 68 5.01 -3.14 -19.83
N ILE A 69 4.84 -3.24 -18.52
CA ILE A 69 4.37 -2.12 -17.69
C ILE A 69 5.53 -1.15 -17.45
N SER A 70 5.39 0.09 -17.91
CA SER A 70 6.40 1.14 -17.76
C SER A 70 6.27 1.89 -16.43
N ALA A 71 7.39 2.43 -15.94
CA ALA A 71 7.47 3.10 -14.64
C ALA A 71 6.51 4.29 -14.47
N ASP A 72 6.22 5.02 -15.56
CA ASP A 72 5.30 6.16 -15.60
C ASP A 72 3.83 5.76 -15.38
N ARG A 73 3.48 4.49 -15.59
CA ARG A 73 2.13 3.96 -15.32
C ARG A 73 1.89 3.65 -13.85
N LEU A 74 2.95 3.57 -13.04
CA LEU A 74 2.84 3.21 -11.63
C LEU A 74 2.30 4.38 -10.79
N ARG A 75 1.17 4.13 -10.13
CA ARG A 75 0.57 5.03 -9.14
C ARG A 75 1.27 4.81 -7.79
N ILE A 76 2.19 5.70 -7.44
CA ILE A 76 2.92 5.65 -6.15
C ILE A 76 2.81 7.02 -5.48
N ASP A 77 2.24 7.04 -4.28
CA ASP A 77 2.28 8.16 -3.35
C ASP A 77 3.61 8.12 -2.58
N ALA A 78 4.47 9.09 -2.86
CA ALA A 78 5.77 9.25 -2.21
C ALA A 78 5.80 10.37 -1.16
N ASP A 79 4.73 11.14 -1.03
CA ASP A 79 4.71 12.38 -0.23
C ASP A 79 4.51 12.09 1.25
N ARG A 80 4.08 10.88 1.59
CA ARG A 80 3.72 10.49 2.97
C ARG A 80 4.83 9.84 3.76
N VAL A 81 6.04 9.74 3.22
CA VAL A 81 7.16 9.06 3.89
C VAL A 81 7.56 9.79 5.18
N GLY A 82 7.39 11.11 5.25
CA GLY A 82 7.87 11.92 6.36
C GLY A 82 9.41 11.93 6.42
N THR A 83 9.99 11.76 7.60
CA THR A 83 11.45 11.75 7.80
C THR A 83 12.14 10.43 7.44
N GLY A 84 11.39 9.42 6.97
CA GLY A 84 11.94 8.16 6.48
C GLY A 84 11.26 6.91 7.07
N TYR A 85 11.85 5.75 6.79
CA TYR A 85 11.28 4.42 7.04
C TYR A 85 10.90 4.11 8.48
N ALA A 86 11.69 4.55 9.45
CA ALA A 86 11.45 4.28 10.87
C ALA A 86 10.47 5.26 11.52
N HIS A 87 10.04 6.29 10.81
CA HIS A 87 9.20 7.33 11.38
C HIS A 87 7.72 6.97 11.23
N LEU A 88 6.96 7.08 12.32
CA LEU A 88 5.51 7.05 12.30
C LEU A 88 4.99 8.48 12.13
N THR A 89 4.48 8.83 10.95
CA THR A 89 3.90 10.17 10.74
C THR A 89 2.55 10.32 11.43
N ASP A 90 2.12 11.56 11.61
CA ASP A 90 0.83 11.87 12.20
C ASP A 90 -0.34 11.31 11.36
N GLU A 91 -0.23 11.32 10.03
CA GLU A 91 -1.24 10.74 9.14
C GLU A 91 -1.31 9.22 9.31
N ALA A 92 -0.16 8.54 9.43
CA ALA A 92 -0.09 7.11 9.65
C ALA A 92 -0.67 6.73 11.02
N ARG A 93 -0.36 7.50 12.06
CA ARG A 93 -0.93 7.34 13.41
C ARG A 93 -2.44 7.55 13.42
N ALA A 94 -2.93 8.57 12.72
CA ALA A 94 -4.35 8.86 12.58
C ALA A 94 -5.08 7.74 11.84
N ALA A 95 -4.51 7.24 10.74
CA ALA A 95 -5.09 6.14 9.96
C ALA A 95 -5.11 4.82 10.75
N LEU A 96 -4.02 4.50 11.47
CA LEU A 96 -3.95 3.36 12.38
C LEU A 96 -5.05 3.43 13.44
N THR A 97 -5.21 4.58 14.09
CA THR A 97 -6.23 4.80 15.11
C THR A 97 -7.65 4.69 14.53
N LEU A 98 -7.86 5.27 13.34
CA LEU A 98 -9.14 5.23 12.64
C LEU A 98 -9.55 3.79 12.34
N VAL A 99 -8.69 3.02 11.67
CA VAL A 99 -8.99 1.63 11.28
C VAL A 99 -9.22 0.75 12.51
N ALA A 100 -8.40 0.89 13.55
CA ALA A 100 -8.57 0.15 14.79
C ALA A 100 -9.92 0.44 15.46
N ARG A 101 -10.33 1.72 15.54
CA ARG A 101 -11.56 2.13 16.20
C ARG A 101 -12.84 1.82 15.41
N THR A 102 -12.78 1.80 14.08
CA THR A 102 -13.97 1.59 13.24
C THR A 102 -14.18 0.14 12.83
N THR A 103 -13.10 -0.64 12.68
CA THR A 103 -13.16 -2.01 12.16
C THR A 103 -12.70 -3.08 13.14
N GLY A 104 -11.99 -2.69 14.21
CA GLY A 104 -11.32 -3.64 15.11
C GLY A 104 -10.04 -4.26 14.53
N ILE A 105 -9.62 -3.88 13.32
CA ILE A 105 -8.40 -4.36 12.68
C ILE A 105 -7.20 -3.52 13.12
N LEU A 106 -6.13 -4.17 13.57
CA LEU A 106 -4.90 -3.51 13.98
C LEU A 106 -3.92 -3.43 12.80
N LEU A 107 -3.42 -2.23 12.53
CA LEU A 107 -2.38 -1.98 11.53
C LEU A 107 -1.02 -1.81 12.22
N ASP A 108 0.04 -2.18 11.51
CA ASP A 108 1.41 -1.90 11.94
C ASP A 108 1.82 -0.43 11.63
N PRO A 109 2.70 0.16 12.45
CA PRO A 109 3.07 1.57 12.33
C PRO A 109 4.02 1.88 11.17
N THR A 110 4.62 0.86 10.54
CA THR A 110 5.64 1.06 9.50
C THR A 110 5.07 0.92 8.09
N TYR A 111 4.15 -0.02 7.86
CA TYR A 111 3.70 -0.38 6.52
C TYR A 111 2.19 -0.17 6.31
N THR A 112 1.37 -0.98 6.96
CA THR A 112 -0.08 -1.03 6.71
C THR A 112 -0.79 0.24 7.17
N SER A 113 -0.30 0.93 8.21
CA SER A 113 -0.76 2.28 8.55
C SER A 113 -0.41 3.32 7.48
N ARG A 114 0.71 3.17 6.76
CA ARG A 114 1.06 4.04 5.63
C ARG A 114 0.11 3.82 4.47
N ALA A 115 -0.14 2.56 4.12
CA ALA A 115 -1.15 2.21 3.11
C ALA A 115 -2.53 2.82 3.45
N ALA A 116 -2.95 2.68 4.72
CA ALA A 116 -4.21 3.26 5.19
C ALA A 116 -4.20 4.80 5.14
N ALA A 117 -3.09 5.45 5.51
CA ALA A 117 -2.96 6.91 5.41
C ALA A 117 -3.03 7.41 3.96
N GLY A 118 -2.40 6.69 3.03
CA GLY A 118 -2.51 6.99 1.60
C GLY A 118 -3.93 6.80 1.07
N LEU A 119 -4.65 5.76 1.53
CA LEU A 119 -6.07 5.58 1.21
C LEU A 119 -6.92 6.75 1.72
N VAL A 120 -6.78 7.13 3.00
CA VAL A 120 -7.53 8.25 3.60
C VAL A 120 -7.32 9.52 2.80
N ALA A 121 -6.08 9.80 2.40
CA ALA A 121 -5.79 10.99 1.63
C ALA A 121 -6.25 10.89 0.17
N ALA A 122 -6.16 9.72 -0.46
CA ALA A 122 -6.69 9.51 -1.81
C ALA A 122 -8.21 9.68 -1.87
N VAL A 123 -8.93 9.37 -0.78
CA VAL A 123 -10.37 9.70 -0.67
C VAL A 123 -10.57 11.20 -0.47
N ARG A 124 -9.80 11.82 0.42
CA ARG A 124 -9.93 13.25 0.74
C ARG A 124 -9.58 14.17 -0.43
N ASP A 125 -8.53 13.83 -1.16
CA ASP A 125 -7.94 14.65 -2.22
C ASP A 125 -8.62 14.38 -3.59
N GLY A 126 -9.59 13.45 -3.64
CA GLY A 126 -10.46 13.17 -4.79
C GLY A 126 -10.08 12.07 -5.80
N PRO A 127 -8.88 11.44 -5.83
CA PRO A 127 -8.62 10.36 -6.79
C PRO A 127 -9.33 9.03 -6.49
N ILE A 128 -10.00 8.90 -5.33
CA ILE A 128 -10.87 7.77 -4.97
C ILE A 128 -12.23 8.35 -4.52
N GLY A 129 -13.30 7.96 -5.19
CA GLY A 129 -14.68 8.39 -4.93
C GLY A 129 -15.42 7.55 -3.90
N ALA A 130 -16.59 8.03 -3.47
CA ALA A 130 -17.44 7.35 -2.50
C ALA A 130 -18.09 6.06 -3.04
N GLU A 131 -18.23 5.95 -4.36
CA GLU A 131 -18.80 4.78 -5.03
C GLU A 131 -17.74 3.74 -5.41
N ASP A 132 -16.45 4.08 -5.29
CA ASP A 132 -15.35 3.19 -5.68
C ASP A 132 -15.23 2.03 -4.69
N ARG A 133 -15.07 0.83 -5.23
CA ARG A 133 -14.79 -0.35 -4.43
C ARG A 133 -13.29 -0.49 -4.23
N VAL A 134 -12.86 -0.26 -2.99
CA VAL A 134 -11.44 -0.22 -2.62
C VAL A 134 -11.06 -1.38 -1.71
N VAL A 135 -9.94 -2.03 -2.03
CA VAL A 135 -9.27 -3.02 -1.19
C VAL A 135 -8.04 -2.39 -0.54
N LEU A 136 -7.99 -2.36 0.79
CA LEU A 136 -6.77 -2.06 1.52
C LEU A 136 -5.98 -3.37 1.73
N TRP A 137 -4.79 -3.47 1.15
CA TRP A 137 -3.95 -4.67 1.25
C TRP A 137 -3.22 -4.73 2.59
N HIS A 138 -3.81 -5.45 3.55
CA HIS A 138 -3.24 -5.65 4.88
C HIS A 138 -2.12 -6.70 4.85
N SER A 139 -0.86 -6.27 4.65
CA SER A 139 0.31 -7.16 4.55
C SER A 139 0.85 -7.72 5.88
N GLY A 140 0.23 -7.43 7.02
CA GLY A 140 0.62 -7.95 8.34
C GLY A 140 1.41 -6.93 9.16
N GLY A 141 2.47 -7.38 9.84
CA GLY A 141 3.38 -6.50 10.60
C GLY A 141 2.95 -6.13 12.02
N VAL A 142 1.77 -6.58 12.48
CA VAL A 142 1.19 -6.27 13.80
C VAL A 142 2.15 -6.42 14.99
N PRO A 143 3.07 -7.43 15.05
CA PRO A 143 4.07 -7.50 16.12
C PRO A 143 4.94 -6.23 16.27
N GLY A 144 5.12 -5.44 15.20
CA GLY A 144 5.83 -4.17 15.22
C GLY A 144 5.19 -3.09 16.09
N LEU A 145 3.90 -3.20 16.42
CA LEU A 145 3.21 -2.33 17.38
C LEU A 145 3.89 -2.35 18.76
N PHE A 146 4.31 -3.53 19.21
CA PHE A 146 4.90 -3.69 20.55
C PHE A 146 6.34 -3.16 20.63
N GLY A 147 6.97 -2.88 19.49
CA GLY A 147 8.29 -2.23 19.43
C GLY A 147 8.23 -0.70 19.42
N HIS A 148 7.06 -0.10 19.21
CA HIS A 148 6.88 1.35 19.16
C HIS A 148 6.29 1.86 20.48
N ALA A 149 7.16 2.18 21.44
CA ALA A 149 6.77 2.69 22.76
C ALA A 149 5.90 3.96 22.70
N GLU A 150 6.02 4.73 21.62
CA GLU A 150 5.29 5.99 21.38
C GLU A 150 3.80 5.81 21.04
N LEU A 151 3.31 4.57 20.93
CA LEU A 151 1.90 4.24 20.72
C LEU A 151 1.17 3.88 22.03
N GLY A 152 1.91 3.69 23.13
CA GLY A 152 1.35 3.45 24.46
C GLY A 152 1.19 4.76 25.23
N GLY A 153 0.14 5.52 24.94
CA GLY A 153 -0.17 6.78 25.62
C GLY A 153 -1.60 7.24 25.37
#